data_AF-A0A286GMM2-F1
#
_entry.id   AF-A0A286GMM2-F1
#
_cell.length_a   1.000
_cell.length_b   1.000
_cell.length_c   1.000
_cell.angle_alpha   90.00
_cell.angle_beta   90.00
_cell.angle_gamma   90.00
#
_symmetry.space_group_name_H-M   'P 1'
#
loop_
_entity.id
_entity.type
_entity.pdbx_description
1 polymer ?
#
loop_
_entity_poly.entity_id
_entity_poly.type
_entity_poly.pdbx_seq_one_letter_code
_entity_poly.pdbx_strand_id
1 'polypeptide(L)'
;MELNKQTVLQFIQRNREHIKSFGVARIGLFGSFVRNEQRVDSDIDLLVDYEVGKASFRNLMDLAFFFEDSFHRKIELVTPSSLSERLKQYIAKEVEYVALTD
;
A
#
# COMPACT_ATOMS: atom_id res chain seq x y z
N MET A 1 -14.31 10.87 -9.12
CA MET A 1 -13.67 11.52 -7.96
C MET A 1 -12.20 11.67 -8.30
N GLU A 2 -11.57 12.76 -7.88
CA GLU A 2 -10.13 12.94 -8.02
C GLU A 2 -9.40 11.93 -7.14
N LEU A 3 -8.38 11.28 -7.69
CA LEU A 3 -7.56 10.35 -6.93
C LEU A 3 -6.61 11.13 -6.01
N ASN A 4 -6.79 10.95 -4.71
CA ASN A 4 -6.00 11.61 -3.67
C ASN A 4 -5.82 10.68 -2.46
N LYS A 5 -5.04 11.14 -1.47
CA LYS A 5 -4.78 10.42 -0.22
C LYS A 5 -6.04 9.81 0.40
N GLN A 6 -7.07 10.64 0.64
CA GLN A 6 -8.28 10.21 1.32
C GLN A 6 -9.01 9.10 0.54
N THR A 7 -9.01 9.19 -0.78
CA THR A 7 -9.64 8.19 -1.66
C THR A 7 -8.90 6.86 -1.58
N VAL A 8 -7.57 6.86 -1.57
CA VAL A 8 -6.75 5.65 -1.43
C VAL A 8 -6.97 4.99 -0.06
N LEU A 9 -6.90 5.76 1.03
CA LEU A 9 -7.10 5.24 2.38
C LEU A 9 -8.51 4.65 2.56
N GLN A 10 -9.55 5.33 2.05
CA GLN A 10 -10.93 4.81 2.07
C GLN A 10 -11.09 3.55 1.24
N PHE A 11 -10.44 3.47 0.08
CA PHE A 11 -10.47 2.27 -0.75
C PHE A 11 -9.86 1.08 -0.01
N ILE A 12 -8.70 1.26 0.62
CA ILE A 12 -8.05 0.23 1.44
C ILE A 12 -8.99 -0.23 2.57
N GLN A 13 -9.59 0.71 3.31
CA GLN A 13 -10.50 0.38 4.40
C GLN A 13 -11.76 -0.40 3.93
N ARG A 14 -12.33 0.01 2.79
CA ARG A 14 -13.52 -0.64 2.21
C ARG A 14 -13.23 -2.06 1.70
N ASN A 15 -12.01 -2.30 1.22
CA ASN A 15 -11.59 -3.59 0.66
C ASN A 15 -10.75 -4.43 1.64
N ARG A 16 -10.75 -4.09 2.94
CA ARG A 16 -9.88 -4.71 3.95
C ARG A 16 -9.90 -6.23 3.96
N GLU A 17 -11.08 -6.86 3.84
CA GLU A 17 -11.19 -8.33 3.83
C GLU A 17 -10.58 -8.95 2.58
N HIS A 18 -10.72 -8.29 1.42
CA HIS A 18 -10.08 -8.76 0.19
C HIS A 18 -8.56 -8.60 0.27
N ILE A 19 -8.08 -7.48 0.81
CA ILE A 19 -6.64 -7.24 1.03
C ILE A 19 -6.06 -8.29 1.99
N LYS A 20 -6.76 -8.60 3.09
CA LYS A 20 -6.38 -9.68 4.02
C LYS A 20 -6.35 -11.05 3.36
N SER A 21 -7.19 -11.31 2.35
CA SER A 21 -7.19 -12.59 1.64
C SER A 21 -5.87 -12.89 0.89
N PHE A 22 -5.09 -11.86 0.56
CA PHE A 22 -3.72 -12.00 0.04
C PHE A 22 -2.67 -12.27 1.14
N GLY A 23 -3.10 -12.39 2.40
CA GLY A 23 -2.23 -12.63 3.55
C GLY A 23 -1.54 -11.38 4.10
N VAL A 24 -2.08 -10.20 3.79
CA VAL A 24 -1.58 -8.92 4.32
C VAL A 24 -1.94 -8.78 5.79
N ALA A 25 -0.92 -8.63 6.64
CA ALA A 25 -1.08 -8.34 8.06
C ALA A 25 -1.22 -6.83 8.32
N ARG A 26 -0.52 -6.00 7.53
CA ARG A 26 -0.52 -4.55 7.68
C ARG A 26 -0.29 -3.87 6.34
N ILE A 27 -0.97 -2.76 6.12
CA ILE A 27 -0.80 -1.92 4.93
C ILE A 27 -0.81 -0.44 5.31
N GLY A 28 0.06 0.34 4.68
CA GLY A 28 0.09 1.79 4.83
C GLY A 28 0.44 2.49 3.53
N LEU A 29 -0.10 3.69 3.37
CA LEU A 29 0.22 4.59 2.26
C LEU A 29 1.41 5.45 2.67
N PHE A 30 2.38 5.65 1.77
CA PHE A 30 3.48 6.58 1.98
C PHE A 30 3.73 7.40 0.71
N GLY A 31 4.83 8.15 0.65
CA GLY A 31 5.24 8.82 -0.57
C GLY A 31 4.41 10.05 -0.89
N SER A 32 4.34 10.35 -2.19
CA SER A 32 3.79 11.63 -2.69
C SER A 32 2.34 11.87 -2.27
N PHE A 33 1.53 10.82 -2.21
CA PHE A 33 0.14 10.88 -1.79
C PHE A 33 -0.02 11.31 -0.33
N VAL A 34 0.81 10.81 0.59
CA VAL A 34 0.76 11.22 2.01
C VAL A 34 1.03 12.72 2.15
N ARG A 35 2.04 13.22 1.41
CA ARG A 35 2.51 14.60 1.46
C ARG A 35 1.63 15.59 0.68
N ASN A 36 0.60 15.12 -0.01
CA ASN A 36 -0.21 15.90 -0.95
C ASN A 36 0.61 16.49 -2.13
N GLU A 37 1.68 15.81 -2.51
CA GLU A 37 2.61 16.20 -3.60
C GLU A 37 2.42 15.32 -4.84
N GLN A 38 1.37 14.49 -4.88
CA GLN A 38 1.10 13.60 -6.00
C GLN A 38 0.78 14.40 -7.27
N ARG A 39 1.33 13.94 -8.39
CA ARG A 39 1.06 14.43 -9.74
C ARG A 39 0.18 13.44 -10.49
N VAL A 40 -0.26 13.84 -11.67
CA VAL A 40 -1.09 12.99 -12.55
C VAL A 40 -0.37 11.71 -12.99
N ASP A 41 0.95 11.68 -12.94
CA ASP A 41 1.82 10.56 -13.30
C ASP A 41 2.44 9.84 -12.08
N SER A 42 2.06 10.25 -10.86
CA SER A 42 2.59 9.63 -9.64
C SER A 42 2.05 8.22 -9.42
N ASP A 43 2.95 7.34 -8.99
CA ASP A 43 2.62 6.00 -8.49
C ASP A 43 1.93 6.11 -7.11
N ILE A 44 1.17 5.08 -6.74
CA ILE A 44 0.67 4.92 -5.36
C ILE A 44 1.64 4.02 -4.62
N ASP A 45 2.34 4.59 -3.63
CA ASP A 45 3.36 3.90 -2.83
C ASP A 45 2.73 3.24 -1.59
N LEU A 46 2.79 1.91 -1.49
CA LEU A 46 2.20 1.16 -0.38
C LEU A 46 3.24 0.27 0.32
N LEU A 47 3.33 0.42 1.63
CA LEU A 47 4.13 -0.44 2.50
C LEU A 47 3.25 -1.57 3.02
N VAL A 48 3.63 -2.80 2.69
CA VAL A 48 2.86 -4.00 3.02
C VAL A 48 3.69 -4.95 3.87
N ASP A 49 3.12 -5.39 4.99
CA ASP A 49 3.64 -6.50 5.78
C ASP A 49 2.67 -7.68 5.71
N TYR A 50 3.20 -8.89 5.66
CA TYR A 50 2.44 -10.12 5.46
C TYR A 50 2.43 -10.95 6.74
N GLU A 51 1.38 -11.76 6.90
CA GLU A 51 1.37 -12.79 7.91
C GLU A 51 2.51 -13.80 7.70
N VAL A 52 2.96 -14.44 8.78
CA VAL A 52 4.04 -15.43 8.75
C VAL A 52 3.72 -16.53 7.73
N GLY A 53 4.62 -16.72 6.76
CA GLY A 53 4.47 -17.72 5.70
C GLY A 53 3.54 -17.32 4.54
N LYS A 54 2.96 -16.11 4.55
CA LYS A 54 2.10 -15.59 3.47
C LYS A 54 2.83 -14.65 2.51
N ALA A 55 4.00 -14.15 2.88
CA ALA A 55 4.86 -13.40 1.97
C ALA A 55 5.32 -14.29 0.81
N SER A 56 4.66 -14.15 -0.35
CA SER A 56 5.01 -14.89 -1.58
C SER A 56 4.95 -13.95 -2.77
N PHE A 57 5.72 -14.25 -3.81
CA PHE A 57 5.71 -13.46 -5.05
C PHE A 57 4.31 -13.40 -5.67
N ARG A 58 3.56 -14.51 -5.63
CA ARG A 58 2.18 -14.56 -6.11
C ARG A 58 1.27 -13.58 -5.37
N ASN A 59 1.24 -13.64 -4.04
CA ASN A 59 0.40 -12.73 -3.25
C ASN A 59 0.77 -11.25 -3.46
N LEU A 60 2.06 -10.96 -3.60
CA LEU A 60 2.54 -9.61 -3.89
C LEU A 60 2.05 -9.11 -5.26
N MET A 61 2.15 -9.94 -6.30
CA MET A 61 1.69 -9.58 -7.65
C MET A 61 0.17 -9.48 -7.73
N ASP A 62 -0.57 -10.42 -7.14
CA ASP A 62 -2.03 -10.41 -7.13
C ASP A 62 -2.57 -9.17 -6.39
N LEU A 63 -1.92 -8.76 -5.28
CA LEU A 63 -2.25 -7.53 -4.57
C LEU A 63 -1.94 -6.28 -5.42
N ALA A 64 -0.79 -6.25 -6.10
CA ALA A 64 -0.42 -5.15 -6.99
C ALA A 64 -1.46 -4.98 -8.11
N PHE A 65 -1.79 -6.07 -8.81
CA PHE A 65 -2.78 -6.05 -9.88
C PHE A 65 -4.16 -5.62 -9.38
N PHE A 66 -4.59 -6.09 -8.21
CA PHE A 66 -5.86 -5.65 -7.61
C PHE A 66 -5.92 -4.12 -7.45
N PHE A 67 -4.84 -3.50 -6.95
CA PHE A 67 -4.79 -2.05 -6.82
C PHE A 67 -4.65 -1.33 -8.17
N GLU A 68 -3.82 -1.83 -9.08
CA GLU A 68 -3.62 -1.26 -10.42
C GLU A 68 -4.92 -1.25 -11.23
N ASP A 69 -5.67 -2.36 -11.21
CA ASP A 69 -6.96 -2.48 -11.88
C ASP A 69 -8.01 -1.54 -11.27
N SER A 70 -7.95 -1.33 -9.95
CA SER A 70 -8.90 -0.48 -9.23
C SER A 70 -8.65 1.02 -9.43
N PHE A 71 -7.38 1.42 -9.52
CA PHE A 71 -6.99 2.83 -9.61
C PHE A 71 -6.60 3.28 -11.02
N HIS A 72 -6.37 2.35 -11.95
CA HIS A 72 -5.79 2.61 -13.27
C HIS A 72 -4.49 3.43 -13.19
N ARG A 73 -3.66 3.08 -12.19
CA ARG A 73 -2.42 3.75 -11.82
C ARG A 73 -1.39 2.70 -11.46
N LYS A 74 -0.12 2.99 -11.73
CA LYS A 74 0.99 2.14 -11.29
C LYS A 74 1.05 2.13 -9.77
N ILE A 75 1.32 0.94 -9.22
CA ILE A 75 1.43 0.71 -7.79
C ILE A 75 2.88 0.32 -7.47
N GLU A 76 3.48 1.03 -6.52
CA GLU A 76 4.76 0.62 -5.93
C GLU A 76 4.48 -0.07 -4.60
N LEU A 77 4.45 -1.40 -4.62
CA LEU A 77 4.37 -2.22 -3.41
C LEU A 77 5.77 -2.52 -2.88
N VAL A 78 6.03 -2.14 -1.63
CA VAL A 78 7.27 -2.48 -0.93
C VAL A 78 6.98 -3.27 0.34
N THR A 79 7.91 -4.16 0.71
CA THR A 79 7.88 -4.88 1.99
C THR A 79 8.98 -4.36 2.91
N PRO A 80 8.83 -4.41 4.24
CA PRO A 80 9.92 -4.02 5.14
C PRO A 80 11.24 -4.76 4.83
N SER A 81 11.18 -6.02 4.42
CA SER A 81 12.35 -6.82 4.06
C SER A 81 13.09 -6.35 2.79
N SER A 82 12.43 -5.62 1.88
CA SER A 82 13.04 -5.12 0.64
C SER A 82 13.73 -3.76 0.79
N LEU A 83 13.59 -3.11 1.96
CA LEU A 83 14.05 -1.74 2.18
C LEU A 83 15.37 -1.70 2.95
N SER A 84 16.26 -0.77 2.58
CA SER A 84 17.42 -0.41 3.42
C SER A 84 16.97 0.22 4.74
N GLU A 85 17.77 0.11 5.80
CA GLU A 85 17.45 0.71 7.11
C GLU A 85 17.17 2.22 7.03
N ARG A 86 17.94 2.94 6.21
CA ARG A 86 17.71 4.37 5.98
C ARG A 86 16.32 4.63 5.39
N LEU A 87 15.91 3.82 4.41
CA LEU A 87 14.61 3.98 3.77
C LEU A 87 13.46 3.58 4.69
N LYS A 88 13.63 2.53 5.51
CA LYS A 88 12.68 2.18 6.58
C LYS A 88 12.46 3.35 7.53
N GLN A 89 13.54 3.97 8.02
CA GLN A 89 13.46 5.13 8.92
C GLN A 89 12.80 6.34 8.27
N TYR A 90 13.00 6.54 6.97
CA TYR A 90 12.34 7.61 6.22
C TYR A 90 10.83 7.34 6.08
N ILE A 91 10.45 6.17 5.58
CA ILE A 91 9.05 5.78 5.38
C ILE A 91 8.29 5.74 6.71
N ALA A 92 8.91 5.22 7.78
CA ALA A 92 8.29 5.14 9.11
C ALA A 92 7.86 6.50 9.69
N LYS A 93 8.42 7.62 9.20
CA LYS A 93 8.04 8.97 9.64
C LYS A 93 6.79 9.51 8.96
N GLU A 94 6.43 8.98 7.79
CA GLU A 94 5.32 9.51 6.98
C GLU A 94 4.23 8.48 6.70
N VAL A 95 4.50 7.18 6.82
CA VAL A 95 3.52 6.15 6.48
C VAL A 95 2.22 6.30 7.29
N GLU A 96 1.11 6.42 6.57
CA GLU A 96 -0.23 6.42 7.13
C GLU A 96 -0.81 5.01 7.01
N TYR A 97 -0.87 4.31 8.14
CA TYR A 97 -1.40 2.95 8.20
C TYR A 97 -2.93 2.93 8.22
N VAL A 98 -3.49 1.92 7.55
CA VAL A 98 -4.93 1.67 7.52
C VAL A 98 -5.25 0.46 8.37
N ALA A 99 -6.26 0.58 9.24
CA ALA A 99 -6.68 -0.51 10.10
C ALA A 99 -7.40 -1.59 9.27
N LEU A 100 -6.85 -2.79 9.25
CA LEU A 100 -7.48 -3.96 8.62
C LEU A 100 -8.38 -4.74 9.60
N THR A 101 -8.57 -4.22 10.81
CA THR A 101 -9.48 -4.75 11.83
C THR A 101 -10.77 -3.94 11.88
N ASP A 102 -11.82 -4.51 12.48
CA ASP A 102 -13.05 -3.80 12.83
C ASP A 102 -12.86 -2.80 13.98
#